data_AF-A0A7Y0S5W8-F1
#
_entry.id   AF-A0A7Y0S5W8-F1
#
_cell.length_a   1.000
_cell.length_b   1.000
_cell.length_c   1.000
_cell.angle_alpha   90.00
_cell.angle_beta   90.00
_cell.angle_gamma   90.00
#
_symmetry.space_group_name_H-M   'P 1'
#
loop_
_entity.id
_entity.type
_entity.pdbx_description
1 polymer ?
#
loop_
_entity_poly.entity_id
_entity_poly.type
_entity_poly.pdbx_seq_one_letter_code
_entity_poly.pdbx_strand_id
1 'polypeptide(L)' 'QSIQYQPTLFNDPLFILYSSGTTGQPKCIVHSAGGTLLNHLKEHQLHCDIKSQDKVFYYTTCGWMMWNWHVSALASG' A
#
# COMPACT_ATOMS: atom_id res chain seq x y z
N GLN A 1 3.19 0.03 25.25
CA GLN A 1 4.35 -0.78 24.79
C GLN A 1 4.96 -0.03 23.62
N SER A 2 6.28 0.17 23.58
CA SER A 2 6.91 0.85 22.44
C SER A 2 6.94 -0.09 21.24
N ILE A 3 6.62 0.44 20.05
CA ILE A 3 6.72 -0.32 18.80
C ILE A 3 8.20 -0.31 18.37
N GLN A 4 8.75 -1.49 18.11
CA GLN A 4 10.10 -1.65 17.54
C GLN A 4 9.98 -1.91 16.03
N TYR A 5 10.80 -1.22 15.24
CA TYR A 5 10.83 -1.36 13.79
C TYR A 5 12.16 -1.97 13.34
N GLN A 6 12.09 -2.89 12.37
CA GLN A 6 13.26 -3.45 11.71
C GLN A 6 13.57 -2.64 10.44
N PRO A 7 14.79 -2.10 10.27
CA PRO A 7 15.20 -1.47 9.02
C PRO A 7 15.24 -2.49 7.88
N THR A 8 14.78 -2.08 6.70
CA THR A 8 14.79 -2.88 5.47
C THR A 8 15.39 -2.07 4.32
N LEU A 9 15.86 -2.75 3.27
CA LEU A 9 16.30 -2.10 2.04
C LEU A 9 15.09 -1.57 1.26
N PHE A 10 15.33 -0.59 0.39
CA PHE A 10 14.27 0.05 -0.40
C PHE A 10 13.48 -0.94 -1.28
N ASN A 11 14.19 -1.92 -1.85
CA ASN A 11 13.62 -2.93 -2.75
C ASN A 11 13.20 -4.22 -2.05
N ASP A 12 13.27 -4.29 -0.71
CA ASP A 12 12.82 -5.47 0.01
C ASP A 12 11.32 -5.70 -0.23
N PRO A 13 10.88 -6.97 -0.35
CA PRO A 13 9.50 -7.31 -0.62
C PRO A 13 8.60 -6.91 0.56
N LEU A 14 7.46 -6.28 0.25
CA LEU A 14 6.44 -5.89 1.23
C LEU A 14 5.22 -6.81 1.19
N PHE A 15 4.62 -7.00 0.01
CA PHE A 15 3.49 -7.90 -0.17
C PHE A 15 3.44 -8.47 -1.59
N ILE A 16 2.65 -9.54 -1.76
CA ILE A 16 2.31 -10.13 -3.05
C ILE A 16 0.84 -9.85 -3.35
N LEU A 17 0.57 -9.23 -4.49
CA LEU A 17 -0.79 -9.07 -5.00
C LEU A 17 -0.96 -9.98 -6.22
N TYR A 18 -2.02 -10.77 -6.22
CA TYR A 18 -2.32 -11.65 -7.35
C TYR A 18 -3.10 -10.88 -8.42
N SER A 19 -2.69 -11.02 -9.68
CA SER A 19 -3.47 -10.50 -10.80
C SER A 19 -4.83 -11.21 -10.88
N SER A 20 -5.89 -10.51 -11.30
CA SER A 20 -7.24 -11.12 -11.42
C SER A 20 -7.31 -12.29 -12.39
N GLY A 21 -6.34 -12.44 -13.29
CA GLY A 21 -6.11 -13.64 -14.12
C GLY A 21 -7.30 -14.03 -14.99
N THR A 22 -7.34 -13.59 -16.25
CA THR A 22 -8.36 -14.06 -17.21
C THR A 22 -7.88 -15.25 -18.06
N THR A 23 -6.57 -15.51 -18.08
CA THR A 23 -5.95 -16.64 -18.78
C THR A 23 -4.85 -17.27 -17.92
N GLY A 24 -4.96 -18.57 -17.67
CA GLY A 24 -4.01 -19.32 -16.85
C GLY A 24 -4.07 -18.97 -15.36
N GLN A 25 -3.02 -19.32 -14.63
CA GLN A 25 -2.95 -19.07 -13.19
C GLN A 25 -2.69 -17.58 -12.89
N PRO A 26 -3.28 -17.01 -11.83
CA PRO A 26 -2.98 -15.67 -11.35
C PRO A 26 -1.47 -15.44 -11.15
N LYS A 27 -0.96 -14.31 -11.65
CA LYS A 27 0.44 -13.91 -11.49
C LYS A 27 0.66 -13.36 -10.09
N CYS A 28 1.71 -13.84 -9.40
CA CYS A 28 2.20 -13.28 -8.15
C CYS A 28 2.98 -11.98 -8.43
N ILE A 29 2.45 -10.82 -8.08
CA ILE A 29 3.11 -9.53 -8.29
C ILE A 29 3.70 -9.04 -6.96
N VAL A 30 5.03 -9.06 -6.86
CA VAL A 30 5.76 -8.60 -5.67
C VAL A 30 5.89 -7.08 -5.70
N HIS A 31 5.52 -6.45 -4.59
CA HIS A 31 5.63 -5.01 -4.38
C HIS A 31 6.72 -4.73 -3.35
N SER A 32 7.59 -3.74 -3.59
CA SER A 32 8.69 -3.38 -2.67
C SER A 32 8.26 -2.37 -1.62
N ALA A 33 8.89 -2.44 -0.43
CA ALA A 33 8.56 -1.57 0.69
C ALA A 33 8.70 -0.07 0.36
N GLY A 34 9.86 0.33 -0.13
CA GLY A 34 10.14 1.74 -0.45
C GLY A 34 9.36 2.23 -1.67
N GLY A 35 9.30 1.43 -2.73
CA GLY A 35 8.60 1.79 -3.97
C GLY A 35 7.11 1.97 -3.77
N THR A 36 6.46 1.05 -3.04
CA THR A 36 5.03 1.13 -2.74
C THR A 36 4.71 2.29 -1.82
N LEU A 37 5.46 2.45 -0.72
CA LEU A 37 5.23 3.55 0.22
C LEU A 37 5.35 4.91 -0.48
N LEU A 38 6.41 5.12 -1.25
CA LEU A 38 6.62 6.39 -1.95
C LEU A 38 5.52 6.67 -2.97
N ASN A 39 5.11 5.67 -3.75
CA ASN A 39 4.04 5.85 -4.73
C ASN A 39 2.70 6.16 -4.08
N HIS A 40 2.36 5.47 -2.98
CA HIS A 40 1.12 5.71 -2.25
C HIS A 40 1.12 7.08 -1.57
N LEU A 41 2.23 7.52 -0.97
CA LEU A 41 2.34 8.87 -0.40
C LEU A 41 2.12 9.96 -1.46
N LYS A 42 2.72 9.80 -2.64
CA LYS A 42 2.48 10.69 -3.80
C LYS A 42 0.99 10.72 -4.16
N GLU A 43 0.34 9.57 -4.28
CA GLU A 43 -1.09 9.50 -4.60
C GLU A 43 -1.95 10.13 -3.50
N HIS A 44 -1.72 9.78 -2.25
CA HIS A 44 -2.48 10.32 -1.12
C HIS A 44 -2.37 11.83 -1.01
N GLN A 45 -1.15 12.35 -0.93
CA GLN A 45 -0.91 13.74 -0.57
C GLN A 45 -1.05 14.69 -1.75
N LEU A 46 -0.71 14.24 -2.96
CA LEU A 46 -0.70 15.10 -4.16
C LEU A 46 -1.90 14.87 -5.08
N HIS A 47 -2.39 13.64 -5.22
CA HIS A 47 -3.49 13.36 -6.14
C HIS A 47 -4.86 13.36 -5.43
N CYS A 48 -4.89 12.94 -4.16
CA CYS A 48 -6.12 12.87 -3.37
C CYS A 48 -6.25 13.96 -2.30
N ASP A 49 -5.23 14.81 -2.17
CA ASP A 49 -5.17 15.91 -1.20
C ASP A 49 -5.34 15.49 0.28
N ILE A 50 -5.05 14.24 0.62
CA ILE A 50 -5.18 13.70 2.00
C ILE A 50 -4.23 14.47 2.93
N LYS A 51 -4.80 15.01 4.02
CA LYS A 51 -4.11 15.75 5.08
C LYS A 51 -4.07 14.95 6.39
N SER A 52 -3.22 15.40 7.31
CA SER A 52 -2.89 14.70 8.57
C SER A 52 -4.02 14.57 9.61
N GLN A 53 -5.21 15.07 9.31
CA GLN A 53 -6.39 14.95 10.17
C GLN A 53 -7.59 14.39 9.42
N ASP A 54 -7.39 14.03 8.16
CA ASP A 54 -8.45 13.49 7.33
C ASP A 54 -8.75 12.05 7.72
N LYS A 55 -10.04 11.74 7.77
CA LYS A 55 -10.52 10.37 7.99
C LYS A 55 -10.73 9.73 6.63
N VAL A 56 -9.70 9.05 6.15
CA VAL A 56 -9.79 8.31 4.90
C VAL A 56 -10.72 7.10 5.10
N PHE A 57 -11.66 6.90 4.18
CA PHE A 57 -12.49 5.70 4.10
C PHE A 57 -12.58 5.26 2.64
N TYR A 58 -12.26 3.99 2.40
CA TYR A 58 -12.44 3.36 1.09
C TYR A 58 -13.09 2.00 1.29
N TYR A 59 -14.29 1.80 0.75
CA TYR A 59 -14.97 0.51 0.84
C TYR A 59 -14.26 -0.53 -0.03
N THR A 60 -13.57 -1.47 0.60
CA THR A 60 -12.78 -2.50 -0.08
C THR A 60 -12.58 -3.72 0.81
N THR A 61 -12.30 -4.88 0.21
CA THR A 61 -11.92 -6.10 0.94
C THR A 61 -10.41 -6.29 0.92
N CYS A 62 -9.85 -7.06 1.87
CA CYS A 62 -8.40 -7.29 1.96
C CYS A 62 -7.75 -7.92 0.71
N GLY A 63 -8.52 -8.55 -0.18
CA GLY A 63 -8.01 -9.12 -1.43
C GLY A 63 -7.79 -8.12 -2.57
N TRP A 64 -8.29 -6.89 -2.46
CA TRP A 64 -8.13 -5.87 -3.50
C TRP A 64 -6.90 -4.99 -3.24
N MET A 65 -6.29 -4.49 -4.32
CA MET A 65 -5.14 -3.57 -4.21
C MET A 65 -5.49 -2.35 -3.35
N MET A 66 -6.73 -1.85 -3.46
CA MET A 66 -7.19 -0.66 -2.75
C MET A 66 -7.13 -0.82 -1.23
N TRP A 67 -7.13 -2.04 -0.69
CA TRP A 67 -6.89 -2.24 0.73
C TRP A 67 -5.47 -1.85 1.14
N ASN A 68 -4.46 -2.21 0.36
CA ASN A 68 -3.05 -1.83 0.62
C ASN A 68 -2.86 -0.32 0.48
N TRP A 69 -3.48 0.28 -0.54
CA TRP A 69 -3.52 1.73 -0.71
C TRP A 69 -4.14 2.40 0.53
N HIS A 70 -5.32 1.93 0.95
CA HIS A 70 -6.03 2.45 2.11
C HIS A 70 -5.24 2.33 3.42
N VAL A 71 -4.61 1.19 3.70
CA VAL A 71 -3.76 1.01 4.89
C VAL A 71 -2.61 1.99 4.93
N SER A 72 -1.98 2.24 3.78
CA SER A 72 -0.86 3.18 3.69
C SER A 72 -1.25 4.66 3.84
N ALA A 73 -2.54 4.99 3.91
CA ALA A 73 -2.99 6.35 4.22
C ALA A 73 -2.54 6.81 5.61
N LEU A 74 -2.29 5.87 6.54
CA LEU A 74 -1.70 6.15 7.86
C LEU A 74 -0.32 6.83 7.77
N ALA A 75 0.40 6.67 6.66
CA ALA A 75 1.68 7.35 6.45
C ALA A 75 1.51 8.83 6.05
N SER A 76 0.29 9.30 5.79
CA SER A 76 -0.03 10.69 5.45
C SER A 76 -0.45 11.54 6.67
N GLY A 77 -0.45 10.98 7.87
CA GLY A 77 -0.78 11.65 9.13
C GLY A 77 -2.11 11.20 9.69
#